data_AF-A0A534R4R8-F1
#
_entry.id   AF-A0A534R4R8-F1
#
_cell.length_a   1.000
_cell.length_b   1.000
_cell.length_c   1.000
_cell.angle_alpha   90.00
_cell.angle_beta   90.00
_cell.angle_gamma   90.00
#
_symmetry.space_group_name_H-M   'P 1'
#
loop_
_entity.id
_entity.type
_entity.pdbx_description
1 polymer ?
#
loop_
_entity_poly.entity_id
_entity_poly.type
_entity_poly.pdbx_seq_one_letter_code
_entity_poly.pdbx_strand_id
1 'polypeptide(L)' 'MRLRVARTGAVKGLEFTGGGPTPLVAQCLRKVATGWNFRDVELPSDVELFATLALSPGA' A
#
# COMPACT_ATOMS: atom_id res chain seq x y z
N MET A 1 -0.25 7.28 -2.60
CA MET A 1 -1.11 6.11 -2.91
C MET A 1 -2.07 5.87 -1.75
N ARG A 2 -3.23 5.26 -2.01
CA ARG A 2 -4.19 4.86 -0.97
C ARG A 2 -4.12 3.36 -0.75
N LEU A 3 -4.03 2.95 0.51
CA LEU A 3 -4.06 1.55 0.94
C LEU A 3 -5.37 1.30 1.67
N ARG A 4 -6.04 0.21 1.33
CA ARG A 4 -7.19 -0.27 2.10
C ARG A 4 -6.68 -1.31 3.10
N VAL A 5 -6.80 -1.03 4.38
CA VAL A 5 -6.25 -1.86 5.45
C VAL A 5 -7.39 -2.36 6.32
N ALA A 6 -7.42 -3.67 6.55
CA ALA A 6 -8.39 -4.29 7.43
C ALA A 6 -8.11 -3.91 8.89
N ARG A 7 -9.12 -3.99 9.75
CA ARG A 7 -8.97 -3.86 11.21
C ARG A 7 -7.90 -4.77 11.79
N THR A 8 -7.67 -5.93 11.17
CA THR A 8 -6.62 -6.90 11.55
C THR A 8 -5.20 -6.46 11.19
N GLY A 9 -5.04 -5.33 10.51
CA GLY A 9 -3.77 -4.80 10.00
C GLY A 9 -3.43 -5.24 8.57
N ALA A 10 -4.13 -6.22 8.00
CA ALA A 10 -3.81 -6.73 6.66
C ALA A 10 -4.16 -5.73 5.56
N VAL A 11 -3.23 -5.43 4.65
CA VAL A 11 -3.52 -4.66 3.44
C VAL A 11 -4.37 -5.50 2.48
N LYS A 12 -5.57 -5.04 2.17
CA LYS A 12 -6.52 -5.70 1.26
C LYS A 12 -6.51 -5.12 -0.14
N GLY A 13 -6.06 -3.87 -0.29
CA GLY A 13 -6.12 -3.17 -1.56
C GLY A 13 -5.22 -1.95 -1.62
N LEU A 14 -4.98 -1.51 -2.84
CA LEU A 14 -4.10 -0.39 -3.18
C LEU A 14 -4.69 0.33 -4.39
N GLU A 15 -4.74 1.65 -4.30
CA GLU A 15 -5.11 2.54 -5.39
C GLU A 15 -4.05 3.62 -5.60
N PHE A 16 -3.71 3.86 -6.86
CA PHE A 16 -2.86 4.96 -7.26
C PHE A 16 -3.73 6.17 -7.57
N THR A 17 -3.47 7.28 -6.89
CA THR A 17 -4.16 8.55 -7.12
C THR A 17 -3.42 9.36 -8.19
N GLY A 18 -4.13 9.90 -9.19
CA GLY A 18 -3.55 10.69 -10.29
C GLY A 18 -3.03 9.84 -11.46
N GLY A 19 -2.10 10.39 -12.23
CA GLY A 19 -1.43 9.69 -13.35
C GLY A 19 -0.40 8.69 -12.83
N GLY A 20 -0.89 7.61 -12.20
CA GLY A 20 -0.11 6.62 -11.47
C GLY A 20 1.11 6.04 -12.21
N PRO A 21 1.93 5.24 -11.51
CA PRO A 21 3.17 4.72 -12.07
C PRO A 21 2.91 3.80 -13.27
N THR A 22 3.96 3.54 -14.05
CA THR A 22 3.89 2.60 -15.18
C THR A 22 3.37 1.22 -14.71
N PRO A 23 2.75 0.40 -15.58
CA PRO A 23 2.16 -0.88 -15.19
C PRO A 23 3.13 -1.81 -14.45
N LEU A 24 4.40 -1.84 -14.87
CA LEU A 24 5.45 -2.65 -14.23
C LEU A 24 5.71 -2.21 -12.79
N VAL A 25 5.85 -0.90 -12.57
CA VAL A 25 6.06 -0.32 -11.24
C VAL A 25 4.80 -0.51 -10.39
N ALA A 26 3.61 -0.31 -10.96
CA ALA A 26 2.34 -0.56 -10.28
C ALA A 26 2.21 -2.02 -9.80
N GLN A 27 2.63 -2.99 -10.62
CA GLN A 27 2.65 -4.41 -10.25
C GLN A 27 3.64 -4.70 -9.12
N CYS A 28 4.86 -4.14 -9.22
CA CYS A 28 5.87 -4.26 -8.17
C CYS A 28 5.35 -3.72 -6.83
N LEU A 29 4.80 -2.50 -6.85
CA LEU A 29 4.22 -1.86 -5.68
C LEU A 29 3.05 -2.64 -5.09
N ARG A 30 2.17 -3.23 -5.93
CA ARG A 30 1.09 -4.12 -5.45
C ARG A 30 1.67 -5.31 -4.69
N LYS A 31 2.69 -5.98 -5.25
CA LYS A 31 3.33 -7.14 -4.62
C LYS A 31 3.95 -6.79 -3.26
N VAL A 32 4.63 -5.66 -3.17
CA VAL A 32 5.23 -5.18 -1.91
C VAL A 32 4.14 -4.82 -0.90
N ALA A 33 3.16 -4.01 -1.29
CA ALA A 33 2.11 -3.53 -0.40
C ALA A 33 1.22 -4.67 0.14
N THR A 34 0.95 -5.72 -0.64
CA THR A 34 0.22 -6.91 -0.16
C THR A 34 0.95 -7.67 0.94
N GLY A 35 2.27 -7.48 1.08
CA GLY A 35 3.06 -8.06 2.17
C GLY A 35 3.03 -7.24 3.46
N TRP A 36 2.51 -6.01 3.44
CA TRP A 36 2.49 -5.17 4.63
C TRP A 36 1.36 -5.56 5.59
N ASN A 37 1.64 -5.41 6.89
CA ASN A 37 0.70 -5.69 7.95
C ASN A 37 0.87 -4.67 9.09
N PHE A 38 -0.23 -4.01 9.43
CA PHE A 38 -0.31 -2.96 10.45
C PHE A 38 -0.93 -3.48 11.76
N ARG A 39 -0.77 -4.78 12.07
CA ARG A 39 -1.36 -5.42 13.26
C ARG A 39 -0.99 -4.68 14.55
N ASP A 40 0.25 -4.20 14.65
CA ASP A 40 0.78 -3.54 15.85
C ASP A 40 0.20 -2.12 16.06
N VAL A 41 -0.58 -1.59 15.11
CA VAL A 41 -1.23 -0.28 15.20
C VAL A 41 -2.61 -0.37 15.87
N GLU A 42 -3.14 -1.59 16.07
CA GLU A 42 -4.45 -1.84 16.70
C GLU A 42 -5.58 -0.96 16.13
N LEU A 43 -5.79 -1.05 14.82
CA LEU A 43 -6.75 -0.20 14.12
C LEU A 43 -8.18 -0.38 14.67
N PRO A 44 -8.93 0.71 14.89
CA PRO A 44 -10.29 0.62 15.45
C PRO A 44 -11.31 0.04 14.47
N SER A 45 -11.02 0.08 13.17
CA SER A 45 -11.87 -0.44 12.09
C SER A 45 -11.03 -0.75 10.84
N ASP A 46 -11.67 -1.19 9.76
CA ASP A 46 -11.06 -1.10 8.43
C ASP A 46 -10.85 0.39 8.10
N VAL A 47 -9.69 0.76 7.54
CA VAL A 47 -9.29 2.15 7.29
C VAL A 47 -8.63 2.32 5.92
N GLU A 48 -8.57 3.56 5.46
CA GLU A 48 -7.73 3.95 4.33
C GLU A 48 -6.47 4.68 4.83
N LEU A 49 -5.30 4.20 4.43
CA LEU A 49 -4.03 4.85 4.72
C LEU A 49 -3.46 5.52 3.48
N PHE A 50 -2.96 6.74 3.64
CA PHE A 50 -2.24 7.46 2.60
C PHE A 50 -0.75 7.24 2.78
N ALA A 51 -0.12 6.61 1.80
CA ALA A 51 1.30 6.32 1.81
C ALA A 51 2.01 7.01 0.65
N THR A 52 3.20 7.54 0.93
CA THR A 52 4.13 8.04 -0.08
C THR A 52 5.30 7.08 -0.15
N LEU A 53 5.69 6.71 -1.37
CA LEU A 53 6.80 5.80 -1.62
C LEU A 53 7.88 6.50 -2.43
N ALA A 54 9.10 6.45 -1.93
CA ALA A 54 10.29 6.80 -2.70
C ALA A 54 10.83 5.53 -3.36
N LEU A 55 10.99 5.57 -4.68
CA LEU A 55 11.64 4.50 -5.43
C LEU A 55 13.08 4.91 -5.68
N SER A 56 14.03 4.13 -5.15
CA SER A 56 15.44 4.29 -5.47
C SER A 56 15.79 3.35 -6.64
N PRO A 57 16.61 3.79 -7.61
CA PRO A 57 17.22 2.88 -8.56
C PRO A 57 17.93 1.74 -7.81
N GLY A 58 17.76 0.50 -8.26
CA GLY A 58 18.52 -0.62 -7.72
C GLY A 58 20.01 -0.43 -8.01
N ALA A 59 20.84 -0.77 -7.04
CA ALA A 59 22.30 -0.82 -7.17
C ALA A 59 22.74 -1.83 -8.23
#